data_AF-K0ILV3-F1
#
_entry.id   AF-K0ILV3-F1
#
_cell.length_a   1.000
_cell.length_b   1.000
_cell.length_c   1.000
_cell.angle_alpha   90.00
_cell.angle_beta   90.00
_cell.angle_gamma   90.00
#
_symmetry.space_group_name_H-M   'P 1'
#
loop_
_entity.id
_entity.type
_entity.pdbx_description
1 polymer ?
#
loop_
_entity_poly.entity_id
_entity_poly.type
_entity_poly.pdbx_seq_one_letter_code
_entity_poly.pdbx_strand_id
1 'polypeptide(L)' 'MTGFELARRIKDVKPDVKVIIMTASEINRLEFENVLPSTKIDGFVTKPATLKVVCVAIERCLG' A
#
# COMPACT_ATOMS: atom_id res chain seq x y z
N MET A 1 10.60 -12.95 -1.02
CA MET A 1 9.99 -11.82 -0.29
C MET A 1 8.90 -11.23 -1.16
N THR A 2 7.66 -11.19 -0.67
CA THR A 2 6.53 -10.55 -1.36
C THR A 2 6.49 -9.05 -1.08
N GLY A 3 5.72 -8.28 -1.86
CA GLY A 3 5.49 -6.85 -1.57
C GLY A 3 4.85 -6.62 -0.19
N PHE A 4 4.03 -7.56 0.27
CA PHE A 4 3.40 -7.55 1.59
C PHE A 4 4.42 -7.74 2.72
N GLU A 5 5.32 -8.71 2.59
CA GLU A 5 6.40 -8.95 3.55
C GLU A 5 7.37 -7.76 3.64
N LEU A 6 7.64 -7.14 2.49
CA LEU A 6 8.45 -5.91 2.44
C LEU A 6 7.77 -4.77 3.18
N ALA A 7 6.48 -4.52 2.92
CA ALA A 7 5.72 -3.46 3.60
C ALA A 7 5.72 -3.65 5.13
N ARG A 8 5.55 -4.89 5.60
CA ARG A 8 5.64 -5.22 7.02
C ARG A 8 7.01 -4.85 7.60
N ARG A 9 8.10 -5.31 6.97
CA ARG A 9 9.47 -5.00 7.42
C ARG A 9 9.77 -3.50 7.41
N ILE A 10 9.28 -2.76 6.42
CA ILE A 10 9.44 -1.29 6.38
C ILE A 10 8.79 -0.66 7.60
N LYS A 11 7.57 -1.08 7.96
CA LYS A 11 6.84 -0.55 9.12
C LYS A 11 7.47 -0.99 10.45
N ASP A 12 8.07 -2.18 10.52
CA ASP A 12 8.81 -2.64 11.70
C ASP A 12 10.06 -1.78 11.96
N VAL A 13 10.75 -1.34 10.89
CA VAL A 13 11.97 -0.52 10.99
C VAL A 13 11.67 0.97 11.12
N LYS A 14 10.67 1.48 10.39
CA LYS A 14 10.29 2.90 10.36
C LYS A 14 8.77 3.04 10.23
N PRO A 15 8.02 3.01 11.34
CA PRO A 15 6.55 3.03 11.35
C PRO A 15 5.93 4.22 10.60
N ASP A 16 6.61 5.38 10.60
CA ASP A 16 6.11 6.63 10.02
C ASP A 16 6.24 6.70 8.50
N VAL A 17 6.96 5.79 7.85
CA VAL A 17 7.07 5.78 6.38
C VAL A 17 5.73 5.44 5.77
N LYS A 18 5.23 6.30 4.87
CA LYS A 18 4.00 6.02 4.13
C LYS A 18 4.26 4.96 3.06
N VAL A 19 3.41 3.94 3.00
CA VAL A 19 3.51 2.83 2.04
C VAL A 19 2.24 2.75 1.21
N ILE A 20 2.40 2.77 -0.12
CA ILE A 20 1.33 2.54 -1.09
C ILE A 20 1.60 1.21 -1.79
N ILE A 21 0.63 0.30 -1.79
CA ILE A 21 0.74 -0.98 -2.49
C ILE A 21 0.17 -0.85 -3.90
N MET A 22 0.92 -1.32 -4.91
CA MET A 22 0.49 -1.32 -6.30
C MET A 22 0.36 -2.75 -6.85
N THR A 23 -0.79 -3.10 -7.40
CA THR A 23 -1.10 -4.47 -7.87
C THR A 23 -1.84 -4.48 -9.20
N ALA A 24 -1.91 -5.61 -9.91
CA ALA A 24 -2.73 -5.77 -11.11
C ALA A 24 -4.15 -6.31 -10.87
N SER A 25 -4.42 -6.82 -9.66
CA SER A 25 -5.73 -7.36 -9.28
C SER A 25 -6.51 -6.37 -8.43
N GLU A 26 -7.84 -6.47 -8.39
CA GLU A 26 -8.60 -5.69 -7.41
C GLU A 26 -8.13 -6.05 -5.99
N ILE A 27 -7.81 -5.03 -5.18
CA ILE A 27 -7.47 -5.25 -3.78
C ILE A 27 -8.74 -5.19 -2.97
N ASN A 28 -9.11 -6.34 -2.42
CA ASN A 28 -10.06 -6.39 -1.32
C ASN A 28 -9.33 -5.98 -0.03
N ARG A 29 -9.66 -4.79 0.50
CA ARG A 29 -9.05 -4.25 1.71
C ARG A 29 -9.22 -5.17 2.92
N LEU A 30 -10.33 -5.90 2.99
CA LEU A 30 -10.61 -6.88 4.05
C LEU A 30 -9.68 -8.10 3.93
N GLU A 31 -9.42 -8.58 2.72
CA GLU A 31 -8.45 -9.67 2.51
C GLU A 31 -7.04 -9.21 2.89
N PHE A 32 -6.70 -7.96 2.58
CA PHE A 32 -5.41 -7.41 2.99
C PHE A 32 -5.27 -7.34 4.52
N GLU A 33 -6.29 -6.85 5.22
CA GLU A 33 -6.31 -6.82 6.69
C GLU A 33 -6.22 -8.23 7.29
N ASN A 34 -6.77 -9.26 6.63
CA ASN A 34 -6.58 -10.64 7.07
C ASN A 34 -5.15 -11.16 6.86
N VAL A 35 -4.46 -10.76 5.79
CA VAL A 35 -3.08 -11.17 5.50
C VAL A 35 -2.05 -10.38 6.34
N LEU A 36 -2.37 -9.13 6.66
CA LEU A 36 -1.50 -8.18 7.35
C LEU A 36 -2.28 -7.42 8.46
N PRO A 37 -2.76 -8.10 9.50
CA PRO A 37 -3.69 -7.54 10.49
C PRO A 37 -3.14 -6.36 11.30
N SER A 38 -1.82 -6.23 11.38
CA SER A 38 -1.14 -5.20 12.17
C SER A 38 -0.29 -4.24 11.33
N THR A 39 -0.31 -4.35 10.00
CA THR A 39 0.44 -3.44 9.12
C THR A 39 -0.49 -2.39 8.51
N LYS A 40 -0.47 -1.18 9.06
CA LYS A 40 -1.22 -0.05 8.51
C LYS A 40 -0.62 0.37 7.17
N ILE A 41 -1.35 0.17 6.07
CA ILE A 41 -1.01 0.66 4.73
C ILE A 41 -1.72 1.98 4.47
N ASP A 42 -1.01 2.89 3.82
CA ASP A 42 -1.45 4.27 3.62
C ASP A 42 -2.23 4.47 2.32
N GLY A 43 -2.02 3.60 1.32
CA GLY A 43 -2.78 3.64 0.08
C GLY A 43 -2.64 2.41 -0.82
N PHE A 44 -3.46 2.39 -1.86
CA PHE A 44 -3.48 1.33 -2.88
C PHE A 44 -3.59 1.94 -4.29
N VAL A 45 -2.94 1.30 -5.26
CA VAL A 45 -3.05 1.63 -6.70
C VAL A 45 -3.22 0.35 -7.52
N THR A 46 -4.30 0.28 -8.30
CA THR A 46 -4.56 -0.84 -9.22
C THR A 46 -3.98 -0.54 -10.60
N LYS A 47 -3.29 -1.51 -11.20
CA LYS A 47 -2.74 -1.47 -12.54
C LYS A 47 -3.79 -1.95 -13.56
N PRO A 48 -3.76 -1.42 -14.80
CA PRO A 48 -2.90 -0.33 -15.26
C PRO A 48 -3.29 1.00 -14.60
N ALA A 49 -2.30 1.79 -14.21
CA ALA A 49 -2.50 3.10 -13.60
C ALA A 49 -1.85 4.17 -14.47
N THR A 50 -2.57 5.27 -14.71
CA THR A 50 -1.97 6.46 -15.32
C THR A 50 -1.12 7.21 -14.29
N LEU A 51 -0.20 8.05 -14.76
CA LEU A 51 0.59 8.90 -13.86
C LEU A 51 -0.31 9.77 -12.98
N LYS A 52 -1.43 10.29 -13.53
CA LYS A 52 -2.41 11.07 -12.77
C LYS A 52 -2.98 10.28 -11.58
N VAL A 53 -3.32 9.01 -11.78
CA VAL A 53 -3.82 8.14 -10.69
C VAL A 53 -2.76 7.96 -9.62
N VAL A 54 -1.50 7.76 -10.01
CA VAL A 54 -0.38 7.63 -9.07
C VAL A 54 -0.16 8.93 -8.27
N CYS A 55 -0.15 10.08 -8.93
CA CYS A 55 0.02 11.38 -8.25
C CYS A 55 -1.11 11.62 -7.23
N VAL A 56 -2.37 11.40 -7.62
CA VAL A 56 -3.51 11.55 -6.71
C VAL A 56 -3.41 10.61 -5.50
N ALA A 57 -2.94 9.37 -5.69
CA ALA A 57 -2.74 8.44 -4.58
C ALA A 57 -1.64 8.92 -3.61
N ILE A 58 -0.55 9.49 -4.14
CA ILE A 58 0.53 10.07 -3.33
C ILE A 58 0.04 11.29 -2.55
N GLU A 59 -0.64 12.23 -3.20
CA GLU A 59 -1.20 13.44 -2.57
C GLU A 59 -2.12 13.10 -1.40
N ARG A 60 -3.04 12.14 -1.61
CA ARG A 60 -3.94 11.64 -0.54
C ARG A 60 -3.20 11.04 0.64
N CYS A 61 -2.05 10.42 0.40
CA CYS A 61 -1.24 9.89 1.48
C CYS A 61 -0.52 11.01 2.22
N LEU A 62 -0.09 12.08 1.53
CA LEU A 62 0.73 13.14 2.13
C LEU A 62 -0.06 14.09 3.04
N GLY A 63 -1.34 14.33 2.75
CA GLY A 63 -2.17 15.32 3.45
C GLY A 63 -2.27 16.60 2.65
#